data_AF-A0A7K6U303-F1
#
_entry.id   AF-A0A7K6U303-F1
#
_cell.length_a   1.000
_cell.length_b   1.000
_cell.length_c   1.000
_cell.angle_alpha   90.00
_cell.angle_beta   90.00
_cell.angle_gamma   90.00
#
_symmetry.space_group_name_H-M   'P 1'
#
loop_
_entity.id
_entity.type
_entity.pdbx_description
1 polymer ?
#
loop_
_entity_poly.entity_id
_entity_poly.type
_entity_poly.pdbx_seq_one_letter_code
_entity_poly.pdbx_strand_id
1 'polypeptide(L)'
;SCPFSKCFQSLWKCSKEVCLVRQDLIQHINSGDYGWKADNYSQFWGMTVEEGFKKRLGTFPPSHSLLNMREAPGKSLPEEKFPAFFAATYAWPDWIHDPLDQRNCGASWAFSTASVAADRIAIHSEGQITDNLSAQNLISCDTRNQHGCNGGSIDGAWRYLKTHGVVSYACYPSFWNDHLGPSGENHCYVSSEYGKNYTNGPCPNALEESNRLYRCAPHYRVPSKEADIMKEIMDKGPVQAIMKVYEDFFLYKEGIYRHSQRAGSKWKTHSVKLLG
;
A
#
# COMPACT_ATOMS: atom_id res chain seq x y z
N SER A 1 22.03 29.95 -14.88
CA SER A 1 21.87 29.72 -13.42
C SER A 1 21.53 28.27 -13.19
N CYS A 2 22.23 27.61 -12.27
CA CYS A 2 22.02 26.20 -11.93
C CYS A 2 20.86 26.10 -10.92
N PRO A 3 19.71 25.51 -11.26
CA PRO A 3 18.54 25.57 -10.38
C PRO A 3 18.67 24.64 -9.16
N PHE A 4 19.40 23.52 -9.27
CA PHE A 4 19.60 22.58 -8.16
C PHE A 4 21.00 21.95 -8.20
N SER A 5 21.65 21.90 -7.05
CA SER A 5 23.00 21.36 -6.89
C SER A 5 22.93 20.02 -6.17
N LYS A 6 23.37 18.93 -6.80
CA LYS A 6 23.56 17.64 -6.12
C LYS A 6 25.03 17.46 -5.77
N CYS A 7 25.31 17.10 -4.51
CA CYS A 7 26.63 16.64 -4.10
C CYS A 7 26.76 15.16 -4.45
N PHE A 8 27.65 14.82 -5.38
CA PHE A 8 27.98 13.43 -5.70
C PHE A 8 29.49 13.26 -5.60
N GLN A 9 29.96 12.42 -4.69
CA GLN A 9 31.39 12.12 -4.49
C GLN A 9 32.26 13.40 -4.37
N SER A 10 31.84 14.34 -3.52
CA SER A 10 32.57 15.59 -3.26
C SER A 10 32.68 16.56 -4.45
N LEU A 11 31.99 16.28 -5.56
CA LEU A 11 31.90 17.14 -6.73
C LEU A 11 30.49 17.72 -6.86
N TRP A 12 30.42 19.05 -6.99
CA TRP A 12 29.17 19.76 -7.27
C TRP A 12 28.78 19.56 -8.72
N LYS A 13 27.76 18.74 -8.99
CA LYS A 13 27.15 18.63 -10.32
C LYS A 13 25.84 19.39 -10.35
N CYS A 14 25.73 20.27 -11.34
CA CYS A 14 24.46 20.89 -11.68
C CYS A 14 23.50 19.82 -12.19
N SER A 15 22.38 19.67 -11.49
CA SER A 15 21.31 18.77 -11.90
C SER A 15 20.05 19.56 -12.21
N LYS A 16 19.32 19.11 -13.23
CA LYS A 16 17.95 19.59 -13.52
C LYS A 16 16.90 18.81 -12.74
N GLU A 17 17.31 17.80 -11.98
CA GLU A 17 16.40 16.92 -11.24
C GLU A 17 15.93 17.60 -9.95
N VAL A 18 14.62 17.57 -9.73
CA VAL A 18 14.00 18.14 -8.55
C VAL A 18 14.20 17.21 -7.37
N CYS A 19 14.76 17.72 -6.28
CA CYS A 19 14.87 16.98 -5.01
C CYS A 19 13.48 16.74 -4.41
N LEU A 20 13.27 15.57 -3.80
CA LEU A 20 12.03 15.21 -3.15
C LEU A 20 11.77 16.06 -1.90
N VAL A 21 12.82 16.31 -1.11
CA VAL A 21 12.77 17.21 0.05
C VAL A 21 13.22 18.61 -0.36
N ARG A 22 12.32 19.58 -0.19
CA ARG A 22 12.52 20.98 -0.59
C ARG A 22 12.12 21.94 0.51
N GLN A 23 13.10 22.67 1.04
CA GLN A 23 12.88 23.57 2.17
C GLN A 23 11.95 24.74 1.82
N ASP A 24 12.02 25.25 0.59
CA ASP A 24 11.14 26.31 0.09
C ASP A 24 9.68 25.86 0.01
N LEU A 25 9.43 24.61 -0.43
CA LEU A 25 8.08 24.05 -0.45
C LEU A 25 7.54 23.84 0.97
N ILE A 26 8.36 23.32 1.89
CA ILE A 26 7.99 23.13 3.31
C ILE A 26 7.59 24.47 3.93
N GLN A 27 8.42 25.51 3.76
CA GLN A 27 8.12 26.84 4.28
C GLN A 27 6.83 27.40 3.68
N HIS A 28 6.61 27.22 2.38
CA HIS A 28 5.39 27.68 1.71
C HIS A 28 4.14 27.00 2.26
N ILE A 29 4.15 25.69 2.44
CA ILE A 29 3.02 24.95 3.02
C ILE A 29 2.77 25.41 4.45
N ASN A 30 3.83 25.52 5.26
CA ASN A 30 3.69 25.84 6.69
C ASN A 30 3.26 27.28 6.97
N SER A 31 3.56 28.21 6.07
CA SER A 31 3.13 29.62 6.12
C SER A 31 1.73 29.86 5.52
N GLY A 32 1.21 28.92 4.74
CA GLY A 32 -0.13 28.99 4.18
C GLY A 32 -1.19 28.32 5.05
N ASP A 33 -2.45 28.49 4.65
CA ASP A 33 -3.62 27.84 5.26
C ASP A 33 -4.11 26.69 4.37
N TYR A 34 -3.33 25.60 4.35
CA TYR A 34 -3.66 24.40 3.56
C TYR A 34 -4.41 23.33 4.37
N GLY A 35 -4.58 23.53 5.68
CA GLY A 35 -5.16 22.54 6.60
C GLY A 35 -4.21 21.42 7.05
N TRP A 36 -2.93 21.47 6.65
CA TRP A 36 -1.90 20.50 7.04
C TRP A 36 -0.51 21.15 7.15
N LYS A 37 0.42 20.46 7.81
CA LYS A 37 1.81 20.91 7.99
C LYS A 37 2.79 19.94 7.33
N ALA A 38 3.87 20.50 6.80
CA ALA A 38 4.94 19.79 6.14
C ALA A 38 6.20 19.73 7.01
N ASP A 39 6.96 18.64 6.88
CA ASP A 39 8.28 18.46 7.49
C ASP A 39 9.26 17.77 6.55
N ASN A 40 10.52 17.67 6.97
CA ASN A 40 11.52 16.88 6.28
C ASN A 40 11.72 15.52 6.97
N TYR A 41 12.06 14.52 6.17
CA TYR A 41 12.36 13.17 6.65
C TYR A 41 13.70 12.71 6.09
N SER A 42 14.62 12.29 6.96
CA SER A 42 15.98 11.91 6.58
C SER A 42 16.03 10.77 5.55
N GLN A 43 15.05 9.88 5.58
CA GLN A 43 14.88 8.78 4.62
C GLN A 43 14.68 9.24 3.16
N PHE A 44 14.37 10.53 2.93
CA PHE A 44 14.16 11.12 1.60
C PHE A 44 15.28 12.08 1.20
N TRP A 45 16.27 12.33 2.05
CA TRP A 45 17.37 13.24 1.72
C TRP A 45 18.20 12.72 0.55
N GLY A 46 18.52 13.63 -0.39
CA GLY A 46 19.27 13.31 -1.61
C GLY A 46 18.47 12.59 -2.71
N MET A 47 17.26 12.13 -2.41
CA MET A 47 16.38 11.48 -3.38
C MET A 47 15.71 12.51 -4.29
N THR A 48 15.59 12.20 -5.58
CA THR A 48 14.77 12.98 -6.51
C THR A 48 13.28 12.66 -6.37
N VAL A 49 12.43 13.54 -6.90
CA VAL A 49 11.00 13.26 -7.07
C VAL A 49 10.77 11.97 -7.86
N GLU A 50 11.51 11.76 -8.96
CA GLU A 50 11.36 10.57 -9.81
C GLU A 50 11.77 9.28 -9.09
N GLU A 51 12.89 9.31 -8.35
CA GLU A 51 13.31 8.19 -7.51
C GLU A 51 12.32 7.90 -6.40
N GLY A 52 11.79 8.93 -5.74
CA GLY A 52 10.74 8.79 -4.72
C GLY A 52 9.50 8.13 -5.29
N PHE A 53 9.03 8.62 -6.45
CA PHE A 53 7.87 8.04 -7.14
C PHE A 53 8.13 6.60 -7.57
N LYS A 54 9.33 6.28 -8.05
CA LYS A 54 9.68 4.91 -8.46
C LYS A 54 9.78 3.96 -7.26
N LYS A 55 10.44 4.38 -6.18
CA LYS A 55 10.75 3.53 -5.01
C LYS A 55 9.59 3.40 -4.02
N ARG A 56 8.70 4.39 -3.93
CA ARG A 56 7.60 4.41 -2.94
C ARG A 56 6.21 4.24 -3.55
N LEU A 57 6.02 4.60 -4.82
CA LEU A 57 4.70 4.56 -5.47
C LEU A 57 4.68 3.52 -6.59
N GLY A 58 4.03 2.39 -6.37
CA GLY A 58 3.99 1.31 -7.35
C GLY A 58 2.64 0.63 -7.50
N THR A 59 1.56 1.31 -7.17
CA THR A 59 0.24 0.83 -7.62
C THR A 59 0.02 1.30 -9.05
N PHE A 60 -0.41 0.42 -9.93
CA PHE A 60 -0.81 0.82 -11.29
C PHE A 60 -2.16 1.55 -11.28
N PRO A 61 -2.38 2.46 -12.25
CA PRO A 61 -3.68 3.10 -12.41
C PRO A 61 -4.82 2.06 -12.52
N PRO A 62 -6.03 2.39 -12.02
CA PRO A 62 -7.20 1.53 -12.15
C PRO A 62 -7.39 1.03 -13.57
N SER A 63 -7.40 -0.29 -13.76
CA SER A 63 -7.68 -0.92 -15.06
C SER A 63 -9.17 -0.88 -15.37
N HIS A 64 -9.54 -1.02 -16.66
CA HIS A 64 -10.95 -1.16 -17.06
C HIS A 64 -11.63 -2.37 -16.38
N SER A 65 -10.87 -3.46 -16.18
CA SER A 65 -11.32 -4.65 -15.46
C SER A 65 -11.69 -4.32 -14.01
N LEU A 66 -10.85 -3.55 -13.31
CA LEU A 66 -11.09 -3.11 -11.94
C LEU A 66 -12.33 -2.21 -11.84
N LEU A 67 -12.47 -1.24 -12.75
CA LEU A 67 -13.59 -0.30 -12.74
C LEU A 67 -14.94 -1.00 -12.98
N ASN A 68 -14.95 -2.06 -13.80
CA ASN A 68 -16.13 -2.86 -14.11
C ASN A 68 -16.35 -4.05 -13.17
N MET A 69 -15.58 -4.17 -12.09
CA MET A 69 -15.86 -5.16 -11.07
C MET A 69 -17.27 -4.96 -10.49
N ARG A 70 -17.90 -6.08 -10.10
CA ARG A 70 -19.18 -6.05 -9.39
C ARG A 70 -19.05 -5.19 -8.15
N GLU A 71 -19.99 -4.26 -7.98
CA GLU A 71 -20.05 -3.43 -6.79
C GLU A 71 -20.59 -4.20 -5.57
N ALA A 72 -20.20 -3.75 -4.38
CA ALA A 72 -20.72 -4.26 -3.12
C ALA A 72 -22.26 -4.24 -3.14
N PRO A 73 -22.93 -5.37 -2.82
CA PRO A 73 -24.38 -5.38 -2.75
C PRO A 73 -24.83 -4.54 -1.54
N GLY A 74 -25.73 -3.58 -1.78
CA GLY A 74 -26.27 -2.75 -0.70
C GLY A 74 -27.09 -1.58 -1.24
N LYS A 75 -27.98 -1.05 -0.41
CA LYS A 75 -28.59 0.26 -0.65
C LYS A 75 -27.73 1.32 0.02
N SER A 76 -27.42 2.35 -0.74
CA SER A 76 -26.75 3.54 -0.21
C SER A 76 -27.62 4.19 0.86
N LEU A 77 -27.01 4.63 1.95
CA LEU A 77 -27.67 5.33 3.05
C LEU A 77 -27.30 6.82 3.00
N PRO A 78 -28.18 7.72 3.49
CA PRO A 78 -27.83 9.13 3.68
C PRO A 78 -26.68 9.30 4.67
N GLU A 79 -25.81 10.30 4.46
CA GLU A 79 -24.62 10.55 5.27
C GLU A 79 -24.96 10.86 6.75
N GLU A 80 -26.14 11.43 7.01
CA GLU A 80 -26.61 11.79 8.36
C GLU A 80 -26.90 10.55 9.23
N LYS A 81 -26.93 9.35 8.64
CA LYS A 81 -27.09 8.09 9.37
C LYS A 81 -25.79 7.56 9.97
N PHE A 82 -24.65 8.16 9.64
CA PHE A 82 -23.35 7.73 10.11
C PHE A 82 -22.82 8.63 11.23
N PRO A 83 -21.98 8.10 12.14
CA PRO A 83 -21.37 8.91 13.17
C PRO A 83 -20.36 9.90 12.56
N ALA A 84 -20.20 11.05 13.22
CA ALA A 84 -19.20 12.06 12.81
C ALA A 84 -17.75 11.57 12.93
N PHE A 85 -17.51 10.49 13.69
CA PHE A 85 -16.20 9.88 13.87
C PHE A 85 -16.36 8.36 13.91
N PHE A 86 -15.50 7.67 13.17
CA PHE A 86 -15.30 6.24 13.24
C PHE A 86 -13.83 5.94 13.03
N ALA A 87 -13.32 4.92 13.73
CA ALA A 87 -12.00 4.39 13.49
C ALA A 87 -12.00 2.89 13.77
N ALA A 88 -11.60 2.10 12.78
CA ALA A 88 -11.57 0.64 12.89
C ALA A 88 -10.71 0.16 14.07
N THR A 89 -9.65 0.91 14.43
CA THR A 89 -8.79 0.60 15.60
C THR A 89 -9.52 0.73 16.94
N TYR A 90 -10.59 1.50 17.03
CA TYR A 90 -11.42 1.59 18.24
C TYR A 90 -12.54 0.54 18.22
N ALA A 91 -13.08 0.25 17.03
CA ALA A 91 -14.12 -0.76 16.87
C ALA A 91 -13.57 -2.19 17.05
N TRP A 92 -12.34 -2.44 16.63
CA TRP A 92 -11.67 -3.76 16.67
C TRP A 92 -10.20 -3.64 17.11
N PRO A 93 -9.92 -3.27 18.37
CA PRO A 93 -8.58 -2.89 18.82
C PRO A 93 -7.52 -3.98 18.63
N ASP A 94 -7.88 -5.25 18.83
CA ASP A 94 -6.93 -6.37 18.74
C ASP A 94 -6.82 -6.96 17.32
N TRP A 95 -7.61 -6.47 16.36
CA TRP A 95 -7.76 -7.09 15.03
C TRP A 95 -7.33 -6.19 13.87
N ILE A 96 -6.94 -4.94 14.16
CA ILE A 96 -6.37 -4.03 13.17
C ILE A 96 -4.86 -4.04 13.31
N HIS A 97 -4.17 -4.58 12.30
CA HIS A 97 -2.73 -4.68 12.31
C HIS A 97 -2.06 -3.33 12.03
N ASP A 98 -0.94 -3.10 12.69
CA ASP A 98 -0.06 -1.96 12.46
C ASP A 98 0.45 -1.88 11.02
N PRO A 99 0.75 -0.65 10.54
CA PRO A 99 1.29 -0.46 9.20
C PRO A 99 2.67 -1.12 9.05
N LEU A 100 2.85 -1.85 7.96
CA LEU A 100 4.14 -2.41 7.57
C LEU A 100 4.89 -1.46 6.63
N ASP A 101 6.22 -1.41 6.74
CA ASP A 101 7.07 -0.56 5.90
C ASP A 101 7.47 -1.26 4.59
N GLN A 102 7.03 -0.71 3.45
CA GLN A 102 7.40 -1.18 2.11
C GLN A 102 8.82 -0.75 1.67
N ARG A 103 9.55 0.01 2.49
CA ARG A 103 10.91 0.52 2.22
C ARG A 103 11.01 1.13 0.81
N ASN A 104 12.13 0.92 0.12
CA ASN A 104 12.37 1.40 -1.26
C ASN A 104 11.89 0.41 -2.33
N CYS A 105 10.74 -0.24 -2.10
CA CYS A 105 10.08 -1.13 -3.03
C CYS A 105 8.70 -0.54 -3.38
N GLY A 106 8.40 -0.36 -4.66
CA GLY A 106 7.11 0.13 -5.15
C GLY A 106 6.00 -0.92 -5.01
N ALA A 107 5.76 -1.41 -3.80
CA ALA A 107 4.90 -2.57 -3.54
C ALA A 107 3.63 -2.23 -2.74
N SER A 108 3.25 -0.95 -2.64
CA SER A 108 1.98 -0.51 -2.02
C SER A 108 0.77 -1.38 -2.36
N TRP A 109 0.68 -1.84 -3.62
CA TRP A 109 -0.37 -2.75 -4.11
C TRP A 109 -0.44 -4.07 -3.34
N ALA A 110 0.71 -4.65 -2.98
CA ALA A 110 0.79 -5.89 -2.22
C ALA A 110 0.58 -5.65 -0.73
N PHE A 111 1.24 -4.63 -0.17
CA PHE A 111 1.16 -4.29 1.25
C PHE A 111 -0.25 -3.92 1.69
N SER A 112 -0.92 -3.04 0.96
CA SER A 112 -2.30 -2.63 1.29
C SER A 112 -3.29 -3.78 1.09
N THR A 113 -3.11 -4.64 0.08
CA THR A 113 -3.95 -5.84 -0.12
C THR A 113 -3.80 -6.81 1.03
N ALA A 114 -2.57 -7.18 1.40
CA ALA A 114 -2.28 -8.10 2.48
C ALA A 114 -2.79 -7.56 3.84
N SER A 115 -2.59 -6.27 4.10
CA SER A 115 -3.03 -5.63 5.35
C SER A 115 -4.55 -5.59 5.48
N VAL A 116 -5.27 -5.19 4.43
CA VAL A 116 -6.75 -5.20 4.45
C VAL A 116 -7.30 -6.62 4.59
N ALA A 117 -6.69 -7.58 3.91
CA ALA A 117 -7.11 -8.97 4.01
C ALA A 117 -6.87 -9.55 5.42
N ALA A 118 -5.72 -9.27 6.05
CA ALA A 118 -5.41 -9.70 7.41
C ALA A 118 -6.44 -9.19 8.41
N ASP A 119 -6.71 -7.88 8.40
CA ASP A 119 -7.67 -7.25 9.31
C ASP A 119 -9.08 -7.84 9.12
N ARG A 120 -9.52 -8.00 7.87
CA ARG A 120 -10.83 -8.58 7.57
C ARG A 120 -10.93 -10.06 7.96
N ILE A 121 -9.86 -10.83 7.82
CA ILE A 121 -9.83 -12.23 8.29
C ILE A 121 -9.99 -12.27 9.82
N ALA A 122 -9.30 -11.40 10.56
CA ALA A 122 -9.43 -11.32 12.01
C ALA A 122 -10.86 -10.93 12.43
N ILE A 123 -11.43 -9.89 11.81
CA ILE A 123 -12.80 -9.43 12.07
C ILE A 123 -13.82 -10.53 11.77
N HIS A 124 -13.77 -11.14 10.58
CA HIS A 124 -14.77 -12.12 10.15
C HIS A 124 -14.60 -13.51 10.77
N SER A 125 -13.42 -13.79 11.34
CA SER A 125 -13.18 -15.00 12.12
C SER A 125 -13.43 -14.80 13.61
N GLU A 126 -13.91 -13.63 14.03
CA GLU A 126 -14.13 -13.28 15.44
C GLU A 126 -12.86 -13.51 16.30
N GLY A 127 -11.69 -13.13 15.74
CA GLY A 127 -10.40 -13.25 16.40
C GLY A 127 -9.80 -14.67 16.42
N GLN A 128 -10.42 -15.66 15.76
CA GLN A 128 -9.83 -17.01 15.66
C GLN A 128 -8.60 -17.07 14.75
N ILE A 129 -8.45 -16.09 13.85
CA ILE A 129 -7.32 -15.99 12.93
C ILE A 129 -6.83 -14.54 12.93
N THR A 130 -5.74 -14.26 13.63
CA THR A 130 -5.15 -12.92 13.76
C THR A 130 -3.76 -12.84 13.14
N ASP A 131 -3.45 -13.75 12.21
CA ASP A 131 -2.18 -13.74 11.50
C ASP A 131 -2.10 -12.54 10.54
N ASN A 132 -1.00 -11.79 10.62
CA ASN A 132 -0.68 -10.84 9.55
C ASN A 132 -0.27 -11.60 8.28
N LEU A 133 -0.65 -11.08 7.10
CA LEU A 133 -0.41 -11.75 5.83
C LEU A 133 0.89 -11.28 5.16
N SER A 134 1.55 -12.18 4.44
CA SER A 134 2.80 -11.86 3.76
C SER A 134 2.56 -11.05 2.48
N ALA A 135 2.84 -9.75 2.55
CA ALA A 135 3.00 -8.91 1.36
C ALA A 135 4.17 -9.39 0.49
N GLN A 136 5.21 -9.98 1.09
CA GLN A 136 6.37 -10.52 0.36
C GLN A 136 5.96 -11.65 -0.58
N ASN A 137 5.06 -12.52 -0.14
CA ASN A 137 4.57 -13.61 -0.97
C ASN A 137 3.86 -13.09 -2.22
N LEU A 138 3.03 -12.05 -2.10
CA LEU A 138 2.45 -11.36 -3.26
C LEU A 138 3.53 -10.77 -4.17
N ILE A 139 4.50 -10.04 -3.59
CA ILE A 139 5.58 -9.37 -4.35
C ILE A 139 6.42 -10.37 -5.17
N SER A 140 6.71 -11.53 -4.59
CA SER A 140 7.58 -12.54 -5.20
C SER A 140 6.82 -13.49 -6.13
N CYS A 141 5.56 -13.81 -5.83
CA CYS A 141 4.87 -14.96 -6.43
C CYS A 141 3.63 -14.61 -7.26
N ASP A 142 3.02 -13.43 -7.06
CA ASP A 142 2.01 -12.93 -8.00
C ASP A 142 2.75 -12.28 -9.18
N THR A 143 2.95 -13.04 -10.26
CA THR A 143 3.77 -12.63 -11.42
C THR A 143 2.94 -12.32 -12.67
N ARG A 144 1.62 -12.54 -12.62
CA ARG A 144 0.75 -12.36 -13.80
C ARG A 144 0.35 -10.90 -13.97
N ASN A 145 1.09 -10.18 -14.83
CA ASN A 145 0.97 -8.72 -15.04
C ASN A 145 1.28 -7.89 -13.78
N GLN A 146 2.15 -8.43 -12.94
CA GLN A 146 2.65 -7.81 -11.73
C GLN A 146 4.16 -7.80 -11.78
N HIS A 147 4.79 -6.75 -11.27
CA HIS A 147 6.22 -6.51 -11.43
C HIS A 147 6.92 -6.29 -10.08
N GLY A 148 6.39 -6.90 -9.01
CA GLY A 148 6.98 -6.84 -7.68
C GLY A 148 7.21 -5.40 -7.20
N CYS A 149 8.48 -5.05 -6.96
CA CYS A 149 8.89 -3.71 -6.53
C CYS A 149 8.79 -2.63 -7.63
N ASN A 150 8.58 -3.01 -8.89
CA ASN A 150 8.33 -2.06 -9.99
C ASN A 150 6.84 -1.74 -10.16
N GLY A 151 5.98 -2.42 -9.40
CA GLY A 151 4.57 -2.10 -9.26
C GLY A 151 3.63 -3.21 -9.67
N GLY A 152 2.35 -3.00 -9.38
CA GLY A 152 1.29 -3.99 -9.61
C GLY A 152 -0.11 -3.39 -9.49
N SER A 153 -1.10 -4.15 -9.94
CA SER A 153 -2.52 -3.81 -9.82
C SER A 153 -3.16 -4.51 -8.63
N ILE A 154 -4.09 -3.81 -7.98
CA ILE A 154 -4.78 -4.35 -6.79
C ILE A 154 -5.79 -5.44 -7.17
N ASP A 155 -6.41 -5.38 -8.35
CA ASP A 155 -7.33 -6.44 -8.80
C ASP A 155 -6.60 -7.74 -9.12
N GLY A 156 -5.34 -7.66 -9.57
CA GLY A 156 -4.46 -8.81 -9.70
C GLY A 156 -4.19 -9.46 -8.35
N ALA A 157 -3.84 -8.65 -7.35
CA ALA A 157 -3.53 -9.12 -6.00
C ALA A 157 -4.73 -9.79 -5.31
N TRP A 158 -5.93 -9.19 -5.37
CA TRP A 158 -7.14 -9.81 -4.84
C TRP A 158 -7.52 -11.09 -5.58
N ARG A 159 -7.26 -11.16 -6.89
CA ARG A 159 -7.45 -12.38 -7.68
C ARG A 159 -6.46 -13.46 -7.26
N TYR A 160 -5.20 -13.10 -7.00
CA TYR A 160 -4.18 -14.03 -6.50
C TYR A 160 -4.59 -14.58 -5.14
N LEU A 161 -4.98 -13.71 -4.20
CA LEU A 161 -5.44 -14.09 -2.87
C LEU A 161 -6.66 -15.02 -2.90
N LYS A 162 -7.60 -14.81 -3.84
CA LYS A 162 -8.75 -15.69 -4.04
C LYS A 162 -8.35 -17.08 -4.58
N THR A 163 -7.40 -17.14 -5.51
CA THR A 163 -7.15 -18.33 -6.34
C THR A 163 -6.01 -19.21 -5.85
N HIS A 164 -4.93 -18.58 -5.37
CA HIS A 164 -3.74 -19.24 -4.85
C HIS A 164 -3.71 -19.10 -3.32
N GLY A 165 -4.08 -17.92 -2.81
CA GLY A 165 -3.91 -17.58 -1.40
C GLY A 165 -2.51 -17.07 -1.10
N VAL A 166 -2.28 -16.65 0.14
CA VAL A 166 -0.97 -16.19 0.62
C VAL A 166 -0.63 -16.83 1.95
N VAL A 167 0.66 -16.86 2.28
CA VAL A 167 1.14 -17.32 3.60
C VAL A 167 1.14 -16.18 4.62
N SER A 168 1.35 -16.50 5.91
CA SER A 168 1.51 -15.49 6.97
C SER A 168 2.81 -14.68 6.81
N TYR A 169 2.85 -13.49 7.40
CA TYR A 169 4.06 -12.70 7.52
C TYR A 169 5.17 -13.46 8.25
N ALA A 170 4.84 -14.23 9.29
CA ALA A 170 5.80 -15.09 10.00
C ALA A 170 6.44 -16.13 9.06
N CYS A 171 5.66 -16.70 8.13
CA CYS A 171 6.15 -17.66 7.14
C CYS A 171 7.04 -17.02 6.08
N TYR A 172 6.65 -15.86 5.54
CA TYR A 172 7.46 -15.16 4.54
C TYR A 172 7.57 -13.66 4.88
N PRO A 173 8.53 -13.29 5.75
CA PRO A 173 8.68 -11.91 6.19
C PRO A 173 9.06 -10.96 5.05
N SER A 174 8.67 -9.69 5.17
CA SER A 174 9.07 -8.66 4.20
C SER A 174 10.59 -8.50 4.13
N PHE A 175 11.13 -8.33 2.92
CA PHE A 175 12.57 -8.17 2.66
C PHE A 175 13.40 -9.39 3.09
N TRP A 176 12.79 -10.57 3.29
CA TRP A 176 13.53 -11.78 3.59
C TRP A 176 14.53 -12.11 2.46
N ASN A 177 15.79 -12.29 2.85
CA ASN A 177 16.97 -12.51 1.98
C ASN A 177 17.30 -11.39 0.98
N ASP A 178 16.85 -10.16 1.22
CA ASP A 178 16.86 -9.05 0.26
C ASP A 178 16.11 -9.41 -1.04
N HIS A 179 15.26 -8.51 -1.55
CA HIS A 179 14.38 -8.77 -2.72
C HIS A 179 15.08 -9.23 -4.01
N LEU A 180 16.40 -9.28 -4.01
CA LEU A 180 17.25 -9.45 -5.16
C LEU A 180 18.13 -10.65 -4.87
N GLY A 181 17.83 -11.78 -5.51
CA GLY A 181 18.87 -12.76 -5.76
C GLY A 181 20.04 -12.11 -6.53
N PRO A 182 21.20 -12.77 -6.64
CA PRO A 182 22.38 -12.23 -7.33
C PRO A 182 22.14 -11.77 -8.79
N SER A 183 21.01 -12.13 -9.41
CA SER A 183 20.56 -11.70 -10.75
C SER A 183 19.58 -10.52 -10.78
N GLY A 184 19.10 -10.03 -9.63
CA GLY A 184 18.09 -8.98 -9.55
C GLY A 184 16.67 -9.42 -9.92
N GLU A 185 16.42 -10.73 -10.03
CA GLU A 185 15.10 -11.30 -10.28
C GLU A 185 14.36 -11.60 -8.96
N ASN A 186 13.07 -11.25 -8.91
CA ASN A 186 12.19 -11.64 -7.81
C ASN A 186 12.00 -13.17 -7.83
N HIS A 187 12.57 -13.87 -6.86
CA HIS A 187 12.38 -15.31 -6.74
C HIS A 187 11.22 -15.64 -5.79
N CYS A 188 10.31 -16.50 -6.27
CA CYS A 188 9.22 -17.03 -5.46
C CYS A 188 9.66 -18.30 -4.73
N TYR A 189 9.90 -18.20 -3.42
CA TYR A 189 10.37 -19.33 -2.60
C TYR A 189 9.25 -20.25 -2.10
N VAL A 190 8.04 -19.72 -1.92
CA VAL A 190 6.89 -20.49 -1.47
C VAL A 190 5.64 -20.02 -2.20
N SER A 191 4.90 -20.94 -2.81
CA SER A 191 3.64 -20.64 -3.49
C SER A 191 2.63 -21.76 -3.26
N SER A 192 1.45 -21.60 -3.84
CA SER A 192 0.44 -22.66 -3.88
C SER A 192 0.01 -22.87 -5.33
N GLU A 193 -0.33 -24.10 -5.69
CA GLU A 193 -1.02 -24.35 -6.96
C GLU A 193 -2.49 -23.94 -6.85
N TYR A 194 -3.09 -23.62 -8.00
CA TYR A 194 -4.50 -23.26 -8.08
C TYR A 194 -5.40 -24.31 -7.41
N GLY A 195 -6.20 -23.88 -6.43
CA GLY A 195 -7.17 -24.73 -5.74
C GLY A 195 -6.60 -25.66 -4.66
N LYS A 196 -5.29 -25.69 -4.40
CA LYS A 196 -4.71 -26.47 -3.29
C LYS A 196 -4.88 -25.77 -1.94
N ASN A 197 -4.94 -26.49 -0.83
CA ASN A 197 -5.09 -25.87 0.50
C ASN A 197 -3.76 -25.74 1.27
N TYR A 198 -2.63 -26.09 0.64
CA TYR A 198 -1.30 -26.05 1.22
C TYR A 198 -0.30 -25.51 0.20
N THR A 199 0.85 -25.06 0.72
CA THR A 199 1.97 -24.56 -0.09
C THR A 199 2.73 -25.69 -0.77
N ASN A 200 3.44 -25.38 -1.86
CA ASN A 200 4.29 -26.33 -2.60
C ASN A 200 5.58 -26.71 -1.85
N GLY A 201 5.89 -26.05 -0.75
CA GLY A 201 7.07 -26.26 0.08
C GLY A 201 6.93 -25.59 1.45
N PRO A 202 7.91 -25.78 2.36
CA PRO A 202 7.91 -25.13 3.66
C PRO A 202 8.07 -23.60 3.52
N CYS A 203 7.88 -22.89 4.62
CA CYS A 203 8.24 -21.48 4.68
C CYS A 203 9.71 -21.27 4.30
N PRO A 204 10.06 -20.15 3.64
CA PRO A 204 11.43 -19.88 3.26
C PRO A 204 12.38 -19.75 4.47
N ASN A 205 11.84 -19.40 5.64
CA ASN A 205 12.61 -19.24 6.86
C ASN A 205 12.49 -20.45 7.79
N ALA A 206 13.47 -20.63 8.68
CA ALA A 206 13.53 -21.76 9.61
C ALA A 206 12.76 -21.54 10.94
N LEU A 207 12.08 -20.41 11.11
CA LEU A 207 11.37 -20.05 12.35
C LEU A 207 9.90 -20.47 12.33
N GLU A 208 9.31 -20.60 11.15
CA GLU A 208 7.91 -20.95 10.94
C GLU A 208 7.81 -22.22 10.10
N GLU A 209 7.11 -23.23 10.61
CA GLU A 209 6.91 -24.52 9.93
C GLU A 209 5.53 -24.62 9.28
N SER A 210 4.63 -23.66 9.54
CA SER A 210 3.27 -23.64 9.02
C SER A 210 3.24 -23.54 7.49
N ASN A 211 2.50 -24.44 6.86
CA ASN A 211 2.18 -24.39 5.42
C ASN A 211 0.79 -23.80 5.15
N ARG A 212 0.24 -23.07 6.14
CA ARG A 212 -1.12 -22.54 6.09
C ARG A 212 -1.26 -21.47 5.01
N LEU A 213 -2.34 -21.57 4.25
CA LEU A 213 -2.74 -20.58 3.26
C LEU A 213 -3.98 -19.81 3.70
N TYR A 214 -3.92 -18.51 3.47
CA TYR A 214 -5.02 -17.58 3.68
C TYR A 214 -5.61 -17.19 2.33
N ARG A 215 -6.92 -17.35 2.19
CA ARG A 215 -7.67 -17.02 0.98
C ARG A 215 -8.84 -16.11 1.33
N CYS A 216 -9.21 -15.27 0.38
CA CYS A 216 -10.40 -14.45 0.50
C CYS A 216 -11.57 -15.02 -0.30
N ALA A 217 -12.78 -14.67 0.13
CA ALA A 217 -13.99 -14.81 -0.66
C ALA A 217 -13.90 -13.96 -1.97
N PRO A 218 -14.87 -14.06 -2.90
CA PRO A 218 -14.89 -13.20 -4.08
C PRO A 218 -14.77 -11.71 -3.72
N HIS A 219 -13.80 -11.03 -4.34
CA HIS A 219 -13.56 -9.59 -4.19
C HIS A 219 -14.56 -8.78 -5.03
N TYR A 220 -14.88 -7.58 -4.57
CA TYR A 220 -15.82 -6.64 -5.19
C TYR A 220 -15.30 -5.21 -5.03
N ARG A 221 -15.86 -4.28 -5.82
CA ARG A 221 -15.57 -2.85 -5.71
C ARG A 221 -16.56 -2.18 -4.77
N VAL A 222 -16.09 -1.30 -3.89
CA VAL A 222 -16.99 -0.39 -3.16
C VAL A 222 -17.31 0.79 -4.09
N PRO A 223 -18.58 1.20 -4.23
CA PRO A 223 -18.91 2.40 -4.97
C PRO A 223 -18.10 3.61 -4.48
N SER A 224 -17.74 4.52 -5.38
CA SER A 224 -16.94 5.72 -5.04
C SER A 224 -17.78 6.82 -4.37
N LYS A 225 -18.73 6.44 -3.51
CA LYS A 225 -19.56 7.34 -2.70
C LYS A 225 -19.12 7.24 -1.25
N GLU A 226 -18.97 8.38 -0.58
CA GLU A 226 -18.47 8.47 0.79
C GLU A 226 -19.30 7.62 1.76
N ALA A 227 -20.63 7.75 1.74
CA ALA A 227 -21.54 6.94 2.56
C ALA A 227 -21.39 5.43 2.34
N ASP A 228 -21.13 4.97 1.12
CA ASP A 228 -20.97 3.54 0.82
C ASP A 228 -19.63 3.01 1.33
N ILE A 229 -18.58 3.84 1.27
CA ILE A 229 -17.25 3.53 1.83
C ILE A 229 -17.32 3.47 3.35
N MET A 230 -17.93 4.48 3.99
CA MET A 230 -18.13 4.52 5.43
C MET A 230 -18.92 3.30 5.91
N LYS A 231 -20.02 2.96 5.21
CA LYS A 231 -20.81 1.77 5.51
C LYS A 231 -19.99 0.49 5.44
N GLU A 232 -19.23 0.31 4.37
CA GLU A 232 -18.43 -0.90 4.18
C GLU A 232 -17.35 -1.04 5.26
N ILE A 233 -16.71 0.07 5.65
CA ILE A 233 -15.72 0.08 6.73
C ILE A 233 -16.36 -0.26 8.08
N MET A 234 -17.51 0.34 8.40
CA MET A 234 -18.20 0.11 9.66
C MET A 234 -18.78 -1.30 9.79
N ASP A 235 -19.29 -1.87 8.69
CA ASP A 235 -19.93 -3.18 8.71
C ASP A 235 -18.92 -4.33 8.61
N LYS A 236 -17.84 -4.15 7.85
CA LYS A 236 -16.94 -5.25 7.44
C LYS A 236 -15.46 -4.96 7.64
N GLY A 237 -15.12 -3.84 8.27
CA GLY A 237 -13.74 -3.46 8.52
C GLY A 237 -13.05 -2.81 7.32
N PRO A 238 -11.73 -2.55 7.44
CA PRO A 238 -10.96 -1.72 6.53
C PRO A 238 -11.14 -2.05 5.05
N VAL A 239 -10.99 -1.04 4.18
CA VAL A 239 -11.02 -1.21 2.72
C VAL A 239 -9.73 -0.73 2.09
N GLN A 240 -9.45 -1.20 0.88
CA GLN A 240 -8.32 -0.73 0.09
C GLN A 240 -8.76 0.39 -0.85
N ALA A 241 -7.98 1.47 -0.92
CA ALA A 241 -8.20 2.56 -1.85
C ALA A 241 -6.96 2.85 -2.70
N ILE A 242 -7.16 3.44 -3.87
CA ILE A 242 -6.08 3.99 -4.71
C ILE A 242 -6.18 5.50 -4.63
N MET A 243 -5.09 6.15 -4.26
CA MET A 243 -4.97 7.60 -4.25
C MET A 243 -3.90 8.08 -5.24
N LYS A 244 -4.06 9.32 -5.71
CA LYS A 244 -3.00 10.04 -6.41
C LYS A 244 -2.09 10.68 -5.38
N VAL A 245 -0.79 10.43 -5.51
CA VAL A 245 0.24 10.99 -4.64
C VAL A 245 1.06 11.98 -5.46
N TYR A 246 1.09 13.22 -4.98
CA TYR A 246 1.89 14.32 -5.51
C TYR A 246 3.20 14.45 -4.72
N GLU A 247 4.16 15.24 -5.21
CA GLU A 247 5.47 15.40 -4.57
C GLU A 247 5.42 16.06 -3.19
N ASP A 248 4.41 16.89 -2.90
CA ASP A 248 4.21 17.50 -1.57
C ASP A 248 3.76 16.49 -0.50
N PHE A 249 3.08 15.41 -0.89
CA PHE A 249 2.59 14.41 0.05
C PHE A 249 3.73 13.70 0.80
N PHE A 250 4.92 13.60 0.18
CA PHE A 250 6.12 13.06 0.84
C PHE A 250 6.62 13.90 2.02
N LEU A 251 6.10 15.12 2.15
CA LEU A 251 6.44 16.07 3.21
C LEU A 251 5.33 16.13 4.28
N TYR A 252 4.21 15.42 4.11
CA TYR A 252 3.09 15.45 5.05
C TYR A 252 3.51 15.05 6.47
N LYS A 253 3.15 15.89 7.45
CA LYS A 253 3.38 15.65 8.89
C LYS A 253 2.09 15.43 9.65
N GLU A 254 1.14 16.36 9.54
CA GLU A 254 -0.09 16.38 10.33
C GLU A 254 -1.18 17.26 9.69
N GLY A 255 -2.43 17.06 10.11
CA GLY A 255 -3.61 17.78 9.62
C GLY A 255 -4.36 17.03 8.52
N ILE A 256 -5.17 17.73 7.73
CA ILE A 256 -5.93 17.15 6.61
C ILE A 256 -5.22 17.53 5.31
N TYR A 257 -4.54 16.54 4.71
CA TYR A 257 -3.79 16.77 3.48
C TYR A 257 -4.68 17.26 2.34
N ARG A 258 -4.21 18.32 1.66
CA ARG A 258 -4.75 18.81 0.39
C ARG A 258 -3.57 19.21 -0.50
N HIS A 259 -3.56 18.73 -1.73
CA HIS A 259 -2.49 19.03 -2.68
C HIS A 259 -2.35 20.55 -2.91
N SER A 260 -1.12 21.06 -2.76
CA SER A 260 -0.79 22.46 -3.00
C SER A 260 -0.39 22.66 -4.46
N GLN A 261 -1.03 23.61 -5.15
CA GLN A 261 -0.73 23.93 -6.55
C GLN A 261 0.74 24.31 -6.80
N ARG A 262 1.45 24.80 -5.77
CA ARG A 262 2.88 25.17 -5.88
C ARG A 262 3.81 23.95 -5.91
N ALA A 263 3.35 22.80 -5.43
CA ALA A 263 4.10 21.55 -5.45
C ALA A 263 4.12 20.87 -6.82
N GLY A 264 3.67 21.51 -7.89
CA GLY A 264 3.68 20.91 -9.22
C GLY A 264 2.62 19.83 -9.43
N SER A 265 2.39 19.47 -10.69
CA SER A 265 1.26 18.63 -11.10
C SER A 265 1.60 17.16 -11.33
N LYS A 266 2.86 16.76 -11.09
CA LYS A 266 3.28 15.36 -11.25
C LYS A 266 2.72 14.52 -10.12
N TRP A 267 2.09 13.41 -10.47
CA TRP A 267 1.57 12.43 -9.52
C TRP A 267 1.78 11.01 -10.03
N LYS A 268 1.74 10.06 -9.10
CA LYS A 268 1.64 8.63 -9.38
C LYS A 268 0.62 8.00 -8.44
N THR A 269 0.10 6.84 -8.78
CA THR A 269 -0.87 6.10 -7.96
C THR A 269 -0.19 5.31 -6.85
N HIS A 270 -0.83 5.29 -5.70
CA HIS A 270 -0.44 4.52 -4.51
C HIS A 270 -1.71 3.93 -3.89
N SER A 271 -1.63 2.72 -3.35
CA SER A 271 -2.75 2.11 -2.66
C SER A 271 -2.55 2.11 -1.16
N VAL A 272 -3.64 2.29 -0.44
CA VAL A 272 -3.67 2.48 1.00
C VAL A 272 -4.78 1.64 1.64
N LYS A 273 -4.64 1.38 2.94
CA LYS A 273 -5.69 0.84 3.80
C LYS A 273 -6.45 2.01 4.41
N LEU A 274 -7.76 2.06 4.24
CA LEU A 274 -8.65 3.04 4.88
C LEU A 274 -9.29 2.41 6.12
N LEU A 275 -9.22 3.11 7.25
CA LEU A 275 -9.68 2.63 8.57
C LEU A 275 -10.92 3.36 9.09
N GLY A 276 -11.27 4.52 8.54
CA GLY A 276 -12.31 5.43 9.01
C GLY A 276 -12.06 6.85 8.55
#